data_AF-A0A699S454-F1
#
_entry.id   AF-A0A699S454-F1
#
_cell.length_a   1.000
_cell.length_b   1.000
_cell.length_c   1.000
_cell.angle_alpha   90.00
_cell.angle_beta   90.00
_cell.angle_gamma   90.00
#
_symmetry.space_group_name_H-M   'P 1'
#
loop_
_entity.id
_entity.type
_entity.pdbx_description
1 polymer ?
#
loop_
_entity_poly.entity_id
_entity_poly.type
_entity_poly.pdbx_seq_one_letter_code
_entity_poly.pdbx_strand_id
1 'polypeptide(L)'
;TEPFDELARTLLELSPTGVLLLRPVYAADGEAIVDMVFEYLNPAAQRKILLSAQPTESLRDLFPDDERLLAFYREAFLTSERACYEGLRGGAGAGAARRHRCVSGSTRQARPRPPRPARLRVLPRHVPALASY
;
A
#
# COMPACT_ATOMS: atom_id res chain seq x y z
N THR A 1 4.47 -25.01 0.92
CA THR A 1 5.16 -23.75 1.26
C THR A 1 6.58 -23.92 0.81
N GLU A 2 7.09 -23.02 -0.03
CA GLU A 2 8.49 -23.13 -0.48
C GLU A 2 9.42 -22.97 0.72
N PRO A 3 10.57 -23.67 0.81
CA PRO A 3 11.47 -23.62 1.96
C PRO A 3 11.90 -22.21 2.34
N PHE A 4 12.00 -21.32 1.34
CA PHE A 4 12.34 -19.91 1.55
C PHE A 4 11.23 -19.12 2.26
N ASP A 5 9.96 -19.41 1.98
CA ASP A 5 8.83 -18.73 2.62
C ASP A 5 8.75 -19.06 4.11
N GLU A 6 9.07 -20.31 4.47
CA GLU A 6 9.14 -20.77 5.87
C GLU A 6 10.31 -20.11 6.61
N LEU A 7 11.50 -20.06 5.99
CA LEU A 7 12.64 -19.35 6.55
C LEU A 7 12.32 -17.85 6.73
N ALA A 8 11.76 -17.19 5.73
CA ALA A 8 11.40 -15.77 5.80
C ALA A 8 10.39 -15.50 6.91
N ARG A 9 9.37 -16.35 7.06
CA ARG A 9 8.39 -16.26 8.16
C ARG A 9 9.06 -16.40 9.52
N THR A 10 9.92 -17.41 9.68
CA THR A 10 10.66 -17.66 10.92
C THR A 10 11.54 -16.46 11.29
N LEU A 11 12.25 -15.88 10.33
CA LEU A 11 13.06 -14.68 10.55
C LEU A 11 12.22 -13.46 10.94
N LEU A 12 11.04 -13.29 10.35
CA LEU A 12 10.12 -12.21 10.71
C LEU A 12 9.55 -12.38 12.13
N GLU A 13 9.22 -13.61 12.52
CA GLU A 13 8.74 -13.95 13.87
C GLU A 13 9.79 -13.70 14.95
N LEU A 14 11.06 -14.01 14.66
CA LEU A 14 12.18 -13.82 15.59
C LEU A 14 12.74 -12.40 15.60
N SER A 15 12.40 -11.56 14.61
CA SER A 15 12.93 -10.21 14.50
C SER A 15 12.49 -9.31 15.67
N PRO A 16 13.43 -8.66 16.39
CA PRO A 16 13.10 -7.71 17.45
C PRO A 16 12.60 -6.36 16.90
N THR A 17 12.77 -6.13 15.60
CA THR A 17 12.29 -4.93 14.92
C THR A 17 10.84 -5.12 14.52
N GLY A 18 10.01 -4.10 14.75
CA GLY A 18 8.61 -4.15 14.34
C GLY A 18 8.53 -4.02 12.82
N VAL A 19 7.97 -5.03 12.16
CA VAL A 19 7.76 -5.07 10.72
C VAL A 19 6.27 -5.11 10.45
N LEU A 20 5.83 -4.26 9.53
CA LEU A 20 4.45 -4.20 9.04
C LEU A 20 4.46 -4.22 7.52
N LEU A 21 3.52 -4.96 6.93
CA LEU A 21 3.24 -4.97 5.51
C LEU A 21 1.89 -4.29 5.28
N LEU A 22 1.89 -3.24 4.46
CA LEU A 22 0.69 -2.52 4.07
C LEU A 22 0.39 -2.75 2.61
N ARG A 23 -0.90 -2.81 2.30
CA ARG A 23 -1.40 -2.85 0.92
C ARG A 23 -2.22 -1.59 0.63
N PRO A 24 -1.94 -0.86 -0.47
CA PRO A 24 -2.73 0.29 -0.84
C PRO A 24 -4.16 -0.12 -1.26
N VAL A 25 -5.12 0.72 -0.90
CA VAL A 25 -6.49 0.69 -1.40
C VAL A 25 -6.64 1.85 -2.36
N TYR A 26 -6.99 1.55 -3.60
CA TYR A 26 -7.19 2.55 -4.65
C TYR A 26 -8.64 3.00 -4.72
N ALA A 27 -8.87 4.24 -5.14
CA ALA A 27 -10.17 4.75 -5.53
C ALA A 27 -10.74 3.96 -6.72
N ALA A 28 -12.03 4.15 -7.00
CA ALA A 28 -12.71 3.49 -8.10
C ALA A 28 -12.11 3.80 -9.49
N ASP A 29 -11.40 4.92 -9.62
CA ASP A 29 -10.64 5.31 -10.82
C ASP A 29 -9.32 4.54 -10.97
N GLY A 30 -8.83 3.89 -9.91
CA GLY A 30 -7.57 3.16 -9.88
C GLY A 30 -6.32 4.03 -9.77
N GLU A 31 -6.46 5.36 -9.70
CA GLU A 31 -5.34 6.32 -9.78
C GLU A 31 -4.90 6.78 -8.39
N ALA A 32 -5.86 7.08 -7.50
CA ALA A 32 -5.57 7.61 -6.17
C ALA A 32 -5.55 6.52 -5.09
N ILE A 33 -4.51 6.48 -4.25
CA ILE A 33 -4.51 5.69 -3.02
C ILE A 33 -5.35 6.43 -1.98
N VAL A 34 -6.48 5.84 -1.59
CA VAL A 34 -7.43 6.41 -0.63
C VAL A 34 -7.23 5.90 0.78
N ASP A 35 -6.63 4.73 0.94
CA ASP A 35 -6.38 4.10 2.24
C ASP A 35 -5.25 3.05 2.14
N MET A 36 -4.85 2.49 3.28
CA MET A 36 -3.95 1.34 3.37
C MET A 36 -4.47 0.33 4.38
N VAL A 37 -4.36 -0.96 4.05
CA VAL A 37 -4.75 -2.04 4.96
C VAL A 37 -3.54 -2.85 5.40
N PHE A 38 -3.60 -3.38 6.62
CA PHE A 38 -2.54 -4.21 7.18
C PHE A 38 -2.64 -5.64 6.63
N GLU A 39 -1.63 -6.07 5.90
CA GLU A 39 -1.54 -7.44 5.39
C GLU A 39 -0.78 -8.36 6.35
N TYR A 40 0.19 -7.80 7.07
CA TYR A 40 0.96 -8.56 8.06
C TYR A 40 1.60 -7.64 9.11
N LEU A 41 1.57 -8.11 10.37
CA LEU A 41 2.32 -7.55 11.48
C LEU A 41 3.12 -8.67 12.15
N ASN A 42 4.43 -8.47 12.28
CA ASN A 42 5.24 -9.41 13.04
C ASN A 42 4.98 -9.26 14.57
N PRO A 43 5.38 -10.24 15.40
CA PRO A 43 5.12 -10.19 16.84
C PRO A 43 5.69 -8.95 17.53
N ALA A 44 6.85 -8.45 17.08
CA ALA A 44 7.43 -7.22 17.61
C ALA A 44 6.61 -5.96 17.26
N ALA A 45 5.98 -5.91 16.08
CA ALA A 45 5.07 -4.84 15.71
C ALA A 45 3.76 -4.95 16.52
N GLN A 46 3.15 -6.14 16.56
CA GLN A 46 1.93 -6.41 17.34
C GLN A 46 2.04 -5.91 18.78
N ARG A 47 3.16 -6.21 19.47
CA ARG A 47 3.40 -5.74 20.84
C ARG A 47 3.55 -4.23 20.97
N LYS A 48 4.01 -3.54 19.92
CA LYS A 48 4.25 -2.08 19.93
C LYS A 48 2.99 -1.28 19.61
N ILE A 49 2.15 -1.78 18.72
CA ILE A 49 0.93 -1.09 18.28
C ILE A 49 -0.35 -1.71 18.86
N LEU A 50 -0.22 -2.80 19.64
CA LEU A 50 -1.30 -3.52 20.31
C LEU A 50 -2.39 -4.01 19.35
N LEU A 51 -1.98 -4.49 18.18
CA LEU A 51 -2.85 -5.06 17.16
C LEU A 51 -2.55 -6.55 16.96
N SER A 52 -3.52 -7.27 16.39
CA SER A 52 -3.35 -8.66 15.96
C SER A 52 -2.37 -8.77 14.77
N ALA A 53 -1.96 -9.99 14.41
CA ALA A 53 -1.06 -10.21 13.27
C ALA A 53 -1.64 -9.75 11.92
N GLN A 54 -2.97 -9.75 11.81
CA GLN A 54 -3.74 -9.33 10.63
C GLN A 54 -4.97 -8.54 11.12
N PRO A 55 -4.82 -7.22 11.33
CA PRO A 55 -5.94 -6.34 11.63
C PRO A 55 -6.98 -6.40 10.51
N THR A 56 -8.25 -6.33 10.87
CA THR A 56 -9.34 -6.27 9.87
C THR A 56 -9.58 -4.82 9.44
N GLU A 57 -9.22 -3.88 10.31
CA GLU A 57 -9.35 -2.44 10.18
C GLU A 57 -8.28 -1.84 9.27
N SER A 58 -8.64 -0.79 8.53
CA SER A 58 -7.69 -0.02 7.73
C SER A 58 -6.85 0.94 8.57
N LEU A 59 -5.85 1.57 7.94
CA LEU A 59 -5.05 2.61 8.56
C LEU A 59 -5.92 3.81 8.95
N ARG A 60 -6.89 4.19 8.11
CA ARG A 60 -7.86 5.26 8.44
C ARG A 60 -8.80 4.85 9.58
N ASP A 61 -9.24 3.59 9.63
CA ASP A 61 -10.12 3.13 10.70
C ASP A 61 -9.42 3.16 12.07
N LEU A 62 -8.14 2.78 12.11
CA LEU A 62 -7.35 2.75 13.34
C LEU A 62 -6.81 4.12 13.77
N PHE A 63 -6.55 5.00 12.80
CA PHE A 63 -6.00 6.35 13.03
C PHE A 63 -6.79 7.41 12.25
N PRO A 64 -8.10 7.59 12.56
CA PRO A 64 -8.97 8.48 11.78
C PRO A 64 -8.54 9.94 11.81
N ASP A 65 -7.87 10.36 12.88
CA ASP A 65 -7.43 11.76 13.08
C ASP A 65 -6.02 12.04 12.53
N ASP A 66 -5.30 11.02 12.01
CA ASP A 66 -3.92 11.15 11.56
C ASP A 66 -3.77 11.01 10.04
N GLU A 67 -4.32 11.98 9.30
CA GLU A 67 -4.18 12.06 7.84
C GLU A 67 -2.70 12.20 7.42
N ARG A 68 -1.83 12.73 8.29
CA ARG A 68 -0.39 12.84 8.01
C ARG A 68 0.28 11.48 7.96
N LEU A 69 -0.16 10.54 8.79
CA LEU A 69 0.33 9.17 8.76
C LEU A 69 -0.02 8.47 7.45
N LEU A 70 -1.27 8.60 6.97
CA LEU A 70 -1.67 8.05 5.67
C LEU A 70 -0.89 8.70 4.52
N ALA A 71 -0.77 10.04 4.53
CA ALA A 71 0.00 10.75 3.52
C ALA A 71 1.46 10.29 3.47
N PHE A 72 2.09 10.07 4.63
CA PHE A 72 3.46 9.55 4.72
C PHE A 72 3.61 8.19 4.06
N TYR A 73 2.75 7.21 4.38
CA TYR A 73 2.85 5.89 3.77
C TYR A 73 2.52 5.92 2.27
N ARG A 74 1.57 6.76 1.85
CA ARG A 74 1.23 6.96 0.44
C ARG A 74 2.42 7.48 -0.36
N GLU A 75 3.08 8.53 0.13
CA GLU A 75 4.29 9.09 -0.48
C GLU A 75 5.38 8.02 -0.59
N ALA A 76 5.69 7.33 0.52
CA ALA A 76 6.72 6.29 0.55
C ALA A 76 6.42 5.13 -0.41
N PHE A 77 5.14 4.80 -0.61
CA PHE A 77 4.73 3.77 -1.57
C PHE A 77 4.90 4.25 -3.02
N LEU A 78 4.47 5.47 -3.34
CA LEU A 78 4.53 6.03 -4.69
C LEU A 78 5.96 6.27 -5.17
N THR A 79 6.85 6.74 -4.29
CA THR A 79 8.26 6.98 -4.65
C THR A 79 9.09 5.69 -4.72
N SER A 80 8.61 4.61 -4.09
CA SER A 80 9.40 3.39 -3.87
C SER A 80 10.74 3.64 -3.14
N GLU A 81 10.83 4.77 -2.43
CA GLU A 81 12.01 5.14 -1.66
C GLU A 81 11.86 4.71 -0.20
N ARG A 82 13.00 4.57 0.47
CA ARG A 82 13.02 4.38 1.92
C ARG A 82 12.70 5.71 2.60
N ALA A 83 11.53 5.78 3.23
CA ALA A 83 11.14 6.92 4.04
C ALA A 83 11.33 6.59 5.52
N CYS A 84 11.78 7.55 6.32
CA CYS A 84 11.84 7.40 7.77
C CYS A 84 10.90 8.44 8.41
N TYR A 85 9.93 7.96 9.17
CA TYR A 85 9.00 8.84 9.88
C TYR A 85 9.63 9.24 11.22
N GLU A 86 9.94 10.52 11.38
CA GLU A 86 10.38 11.07 12.65
C GLU A 86 9.15 11.53 13.45
N GLY A 87 8.50 10.59 14.14
CA GLY A 87 7.35 10.94 14.97
C GLY A 87 6.70 9.75 15.69
N LEU A 88 6.90 9.67 17.02
CA LEU A 88 5.79 9.62 17.97
C LEU A 88 6.31 9.94 19.39
N ARG A 89 6.26 11.21 19.77
CA ARG A 89 5.91 11.70 21.13
C ARG A 89 5.95 13.23 21.16
N GLY A 90 4.76 13.84 21.16
CA GLY A 90 4.57 15.10 21.89
C GLY A 90 4.52 14.76 23.38
N GLY A 91 5.45 15.32 24.15
CA GLY A 91 5.54 15.14 25.60
C GLY A 91 6.94 15.46 26.11
N ALA A 92 7.09 16.65 26.68
CA ALA A 92 8.32 17.14 27.28
C ALA A 92 8.93 16.13 28.28
N GLY A 93 10.21 15.84 28.12
CA GLY A 93 10.97 14.99 29.04
C GLY A 93 12.25 14.49 28.37
N ALA A 94 13.38 15.10 28.75
CA ALA A 94 14.69 14.86 28.20
C ALA A 94 15.14 13.39 28.28
N GLY A 95 15.82 12.92 27.24
CA GLY A 95 16.76 11.79 27.28
C GLY A 95 16.19 10.40 27.05
N ALA A 96 15.88 10.03 25.81
CA ALA A 96 15.82 8.62 25.41
C ALA A 96 16.11 8.44 23.91
N ALA A 97 16.95 7.46 23.58
CA ALA A 97 17.45 7.16 22.25
C ALA A 97 16.36 7.15 21.18
N ARG A 98 16.58 7.98 20.15
CA ARG A 98 15.71 8.16 18.98
C ARG A 98 15.61 6.83 18.22
N ARG A 99 14.42 6.23 18.16
CA ARG A 99 14.19 5.04 17.33
C ARG A 99 13.60 5.49 16.00
N HIS A 100 14.47 5.59 14.99
CA HIS A 100 14.03 5.80 13.61
C HIS A 100 13.21 4.59 13.14
N ARG A 101 11.95 4.81 12.78
CA ARG A 101 11.13 3.81 12.07
C ARG A 101 11.27 4.10 10.59
N CYS A 102 12.01 3.25 9.88
CA CYS A 102 12.13 3.35 8.45
C CYS A 102 11.20 2.34 7.78
N VAL A 103 10.55 2.79 6.73
CA VAL A 103 9.60 2.05 5.90
C VAL A 103 10.16 2.07 4.49
N SER A 104 10.14 0.93 3.80
CA SER A 104 10.49 0.83 2.39
C SER A 104 9.24 0.46 1.61
N GLY A 105 8.81 1.33 0.71
CA GLY A 105 7.79 0.98 -0.28
C GLY A 105 8.38 0.03 -1.31
N SER A 106 7.82 -1.18 -1.44
CA SER A 106 8.13 -2.05 -2.58
C SER A 106 6.90 -2.13 -3.46
N THR A 107 6.99 -1.54 -4.65
CA THR A 107 6.01 -1.77 -5.70
C THR A 107 6.30 -3.15 -6.30
N ARG A 108 5.64 -4.21 -5.81
CA ARG A 108 5.39 -5.34 -6.72
C ARG A 108 4.50 -4.76 -7.79
N GLN A 109 5.07 -4.61 -8.97
CA GLN A 109 4.45 -4.03 -10.16
C GLN A 109 3.19 -4.84 -10.51
N ALA A 110 2.08 -4.57 -9.85
CA ALA A 110 0.75 -4.82 -10.39
C ALA A 110 0.61 -3.77 -11.49
N ARG A 111 1.20 -4.04 -12.66
CA ARG A 111 0.85 -3.28 -13.87
C ARG A 111 -0.67 -3.28 -13.93
N PRO A 112 -1.34 -2.12 -13.93
CA PRO A 112 -2.74 -2.10 -14.31
C PRO A 112 -2.80 -2.78 -15.67
N ARG A 113 -3.63 -3.84 -15.78
CA ARG A 113 -3.91 -4.42 -17.10
C ARG A 113 -4.33 -3.25 -17.98
N PRO A 114 -3.67 -3.00 -19.12
CA PRO A 114 -4.13 -1.97 -20.03
C PRO A 114 -5.59 -2.29 -20.37
N PRO A 115 -6.49 -1.29 -20.40
CA PRO A 115 -7.86 -1.52 -20.84
C PRO A 115 -7.78 -2.21 -22.20
N ARG A 116 -8.49 -3.34 -22.34
CA ARG A 116 -8.62 -4.02 -23.63
C ARG A 116 -8.96 -2.95 -24.67
N PRO A 117 -8.21 -2.82 -25.78
CA PRO A 117 -8.62 -1.90 -26.82
C PRO A 117 -10.03 -2.28 -27.24
N ALA A 118 -10.97 -1.34 -27.09
CA ALA A 118 -12.30 -1.49 -27.62
C ALA A 118 -12.14 -1.86 -29.09
N ARG A 119 -12.60 -3.06 -29.46
CA ARG A 119 -12.70 -3.42 -30.87
C ARG A 119 -13.67 -2.42 -31.49
N LEU A 120 -13.13 -1.40 -32.12
CA LEU A 120 -13.86 -0.47 -32.96
C LEU A 120 -14.50 -1.32 -34.06
N ARG A 121 -15.78 -1.66 -33.90
CA ARG A 121 -16.59 -2.25 -34.95
C ARG A 121 -16.77 -1.15 -35.99
N VAL A 122 -15.92 -1.16 -37.01
CA VAL A 122 -16.12 -0.34 -38.21
C VAL A 122 -17.43 -0.83 -38.85
N LEU A 123 -18.49 -0.03 -38.71
CA LEU A 123 -19.71 -0.20 -39.47
C LEU A 123 -19.38 0.00 -40.96
N PRO A 124 -19.82 -0.88 -41.88
CA PRO A 124 -19.60 -0.67 -43.30
C PRO A 124 -20.33 0.60 -43.75
N ARG A 125 -19.59 1.50 -44.41
CA ARG A 125 -20.10 2.70 -45.05
C ARG A 125 -21.20 2.31 -46.05
N HIS A 126 -22.39 2.85 -45.85
CA HIS A 126 -23.46 2.81 -46.84
C HIS A 126 -23.02 3.63 -48.06
N VAL A 127 -22.92 2.97 -49.21
CA VAL A 127 -22.70 3.61 -50.51
C VAL A 127 -24.05 4.16 -50.98
N PRO A 128 -24.19 5.45 -51.32
CA PRO A 128 -25.37 5.92 -52.03
C PRO A 128 -25.25 5.55 -53.51
N ALA A 129 -26.29 4.89 -54.01
CA ALA A 129 -26.45 4.56 -55.43
C ALA A 129 -26.55 5.83 -56.27
N LEU A 130 -25.74 5.89 -57.33
CA LEU A 130 -25.88 6.85 -58.42
C LEU A 130 -27.23 6.59 -59.11
N ALA A 131 -28.12 7.57 -59.06
CA ALA A 131 -29.29 7.62 -59.93
C ALA A 131 -28.82 8.06 -61.34
N SER A 132 -28.85 7.13 -62.28
CA SER A 132 -28.97 7.44 -63.70
C SER A 132 -30.45 7.37 -64.05
N TYR A 133 -31.01 8.46 -64.56
CA TYR A 133 -31.86 8.56 -65.77
C TYR A 133 -32.30 10.01 -65.95
#